data_AF-A0A8K0URF1-F1
#
_entry.id   AF-A0A8K0URF1-F1
#
_cell.length_a   1.000
_cell.length_b   1.000
_cell.length_c   1.000
_cell.angle_alpha   90.00
_cell.angle_beta   90.00
_cell.angle_gamma   90.00
#
_symmetry.space_group_name_H-M   'P 1'
#
loop_
_entity.id
_entity.type
_entity.pdbx_description
1 polymer ?
#
loop_
_entity_poly.entity_id
_entity_poly.type
_entity_poly.pdbx_seq_one_letter_code
_entity_poly.pdbx_strand_id
1 'polypeptide(L)'
;MQNSNYHLSQLEAPIPRAPGRAHPASDPKQQARKELTQCQTCYESKADGVTLFKCAGCKFELYCSKACQKKAWPTHKVRCRINQSVTSSAGDVSQALHLFSSKHQPTIGQAGMRALQVATDITRCQRDVLVITLRTRPGKTRPETAFFAVKAEIRSIYSFGEQSMMMKQQLDQLDKHNKEMGAAATLLVILSCIDVGVSLVAPVSAWKNALEPEYEDWEEDLKRYMNGGILR
;
A
#
# COMPACT_ATOMS: atom_id res chain seq x y z
N MET A 1 -8.52 27.25 16.36
CA MET A 1 -7.17 27.56 15.85
C MET A 1 -6.16 26.70 16.61
N GLN A 2 -5.97 25.43 16.21
CA GLN A 2 -5.01 24.53 16.84
C GLN A 2 -3.70 24.55 16.03
N ASN A 3 -2.67 25.07 16.69
CA ASN A 3 -1.25 25.20 16.35
C ASN A 3 -0.72 24.53 15.07
N SER A 4 -0.49 25.33 14.02
CA SER A 4 0.37 24.98 12.89
C SER A 4 1.80 24.59 13.31
N ASN A 5 2.28 25.10 14.46
CA ASN A 5 3.62 24.83 14.99
C ASN A 5 3.80 23.38 15.49
N TYR A 6 2.75 22.71 15.97
CA TYR A 6 2.85 21.29 16.37
C TYR A 6 2.94 20.36 15.16
N HIS A 7 2.39 20.80 14.03
CA HIS A 7 2.40 20.04 12.78
C HIS A 7 3.77 20.07 12.10
N LEU A 8 4.49 21.19 12.23
CA LEU A 8 5.87 21.33 11.78
C LEU A 8 6.84 20.49 12.63
N SER A 9 6.66 20.44 13.96
CA SER A 9 7.57 19.70 14.85
C SER A 9 7.58 18.18 14.64
N GLN A 10 6.48 17.58 14.15
CA GLN A 10 6.45 16.13 13.85
C GLN A 10 7.21 15.77 12.56
N LEU A 11 7.35 16.71 11.62
CA LEU A 11 8.16 16.54 10.41
C LEU A 11 9.67 16.70 10.68
N GLU A 12 10.01 17.36 11.78
CA GLU A 12 11.39 17.63 12.24
C GLU A 12 11.96 16.55 13.18
N ALA A 13 11.17 15.53 13.54
CA ALA A 13 11.66 14.44 14.39
C ALA A 13 12.92 13.77 13.78
N PRO A 14 13.90 13.35 14.62
CA PRO A 14 15.13 12.75 14.13
C PRO A 14 14.86 11.53 13.26
N ILE A 15 15.47 11.49 12.07
CA ILE A 15 15.30 10.38 11.12
C ILE A 15 15.86 9.09 11.74
N PRO A 16 15.04 8.06 11.99
CA PRO A 16 15.51 6.83 12.62
C PRO A 16 16.32 5.98 11.63
N ARG A 17 17.46 5.45 12.08
CA ARG A 17 18.23 4.45 11.32
C ARG A 17 17.38 3.19 11.06
N ALA A 18 17.60 2.54 9.92
CA ALA A 18 16.92 1.29 9.62
C ALA A 18 17.30 0.18 10.62
N PRO A 19 16.35 -0.69 11.04
CA PRO A 19 16.64 -1.83 11.89
C PRO A 19 17.70 -2.75 11.27
N GLY A 20 18.78 -3.02 12.02
CA GLY A 20 19.89 -3.84 11.53
C GLY A 20 19.51 -5.29 11.22
N ARG A 21 18.46 -5.83 11.85
CA ARG A 21 17.91 -7.17 11.61
C ARG A 21 16.44 -7.10 11.19
N ALA A 22 15.93 -8.16 10.57
CA ALA A 22 14.51 -8.27 10.26
C ALA A 22 13.72 -8.37 11.57
N HIS A 23 12.54 -7.76 11.62
CA HIS A 23 11.67 -7.86 12.79
C HIS A 23 11.19 -9.31 12.95
N PRO A 24 11.15 -9.89 14.17
CA PRO A 24 10.70 -11.27 14.38
C PRO A 24 9.28 -11.55 13.82
N ALA A 25 8.38 -10.57 13.92
CA ALA A 25 7.03 -10.63 13.34
C ALA A 25 6.98 -10.62 11.80
N SER A 26 8.12 -10.44 11.12
CA SER A 26 8.24 -10.60 9.66
C SER A 26 8.69 -11.99 9.25
N ASP A 27 8.82 -12.94 10.20
CA ASP A 27 9.23 -14.31 9.90
C ASP A 27 8.24 -14.93 8.89
N PRO A 28 8.70 -15.35 7.69
CA PRO A 28 7.85 -15.98 6.68
C PRO A 28 7.11 -17.23 7.16
N LYS A 29 7.55 -17.85 8.26
CA LYS A 29 6.88 -19.00 8.88
C LYS A 29 5.62 -18.61 9.65
N GLN A 30 5.43 -17.34 9.99
CA GLN A 30 4.24 -16.89 10.72
C GLN A 30 2.97 -17.06 9.89
N GLN A 31 1.90 -17.50 10.57
CA GLN A 31 0.61 -17.77 9.96
C GLN A 31 -0.01 -16.53 9.31
N ALA A 32 0.00 -15.39 10.01
CA ALA A 32 -0.47 -14.11 9.48
C ALA A 32 0.21 -13.73 8.14
N ARG A 33 1.50 -14.05 8.00
CA ARG A 33 2.24 -13.79 6.76
C ARG A 33 1.77 -14.65 5.61
N LYS A 34 1.35 -15.88 5.89
CA LYS A 34 0.78 -16.78 4.89
C LYS A 34 -0.60 -16.31 4.46
N GLU A 35 -1.44 -15.88 5.40
CA GLU A 35 -2.80 -15.39 5.17
C GLU A 35 -2.81 -14.14 4.28
N LEU A 36 -1.82 -13.26 4.43
CA LEU A 36 -1.76 -12.00 3.69
C LEU A 36 -0.92 -12.07 2.41
N THR A 37 -0.14 -13.13 2.22
CA THR A 37 0.52 -13.39 0.94
C THR A 37 -0.47 -14.09 0.00
N GLN A 38 -1.17 -13.31 -0.82
CA GLN A 38 -2.32 -13.75 -1.62
C GLN A 38 -2.10 -13.63 -3.14
N CYS A 39 -2.88 -14.41 -3.89
CA CYS A 39 -3.04 -14.25 -5.33
C CYS A 39 -3.75 -12.93 -5.65
N GLN A 40 -3.21 -12.14 -6.57
CA GLN A 40 -3.79 -10.85 -6.97
C GLN A 40 -5.10 -10.96 -7.76
N THR A 41 -5.51 -12.17 -8.14
CA THR A 41 -6.72 -12.40 -8.93
C THR A 41 -7.83 -13.06 -8.12
N CYS A 42 -7.52 -14.11 -7.37
CA CYS A 42 -8.50 -14.92 -6.63
C CYS A 42 -8.38 -14.82 -5.12
N TYR A 43 -7.36 -14.10 -4.60
CA TYR A 43 -7.15 -13.85 -3.18
C TYR A 43 -6.87 -15.08 -2.31
N GLU A 44 -6.76 -16.27 -2.91
CA GLU A 44 -6.21 -17.43 -2.21
C GLU A 44 -4.81 -17.11 -1.70
N SER A 45 -4.65 -17.35 -0.41
CA SER A 45 -3.46 -17.07 0.38
C SER A 45 -2.56 -18.28 0.46
N LYS A 46 -1.30 -18.08 0.84
CA LYS A 46 -0.43 -19.20 1.20
C LYS A 46 -0.98 -20.03 2.37
N ALA A 47 -1.87 -19.46 3.20
CA ALA A 47 -2.51 -20.20 4.28
C ALA A 47 -3.56 -21.20 3.75
N ASP A 48 -4.15 -20.92 2.58
CA ASP A 48 -5.06 -21.83 1.87
C ASP A 48 -4.31 -22.98 1.15
N GLY A 49 -3.00 -23.11 1.39
CA GLY A 49 -2.16 -24.15 0.80
C GLY A 49 -1.75 -23.90 -0.65
N VAL A 50 -2.11 -22.77 -1.24
CA VAL A 50 -1.74 -22.47 -2.63
C VAL A 50 -0.29 -22.03 -2.77
N THR A 51 0.34 -22.47 -3.85
CA THR A 51 1.68 -21.99 -4.23
C THR A 51 1.55 -20.77 -5.13
N LEU A 52 2.09 -19.65 -4.67
CA LEU A 52 2.10 -18.40 -5.42
C LEU A 52 3.43 -18.22 -6.16
N PHE A 53 3.35 -17.82 -7.43
CA PHE A 53 4.51 -17.41 -8.22
C PHE A 53 4.40 -15.93 -8.59
N LYS A 54 5.57 -15.30 -8.76
CA LYS A 54 5.68 -13.91 -9.18
C LYS A 54 5.48 -13.79 -10.68
N CYS A 55 4.87 -12.70 -11.13
CA CYS A 55 4.90 -12.30 -12.53
C CYS A 55 6.35 -12.30 -13.06
N ALA A 56 6.62 -13.02 -14.15
CA ALA A 56 7.98 -13.12 -14.71
C ALA A 56 8.53 -11.77 -15.22
N GLY A 57 7.63 -10.88 -15.70
CA GLY A 57 8.01 -9.55 -16.16
C GLY A 57 8.42 -8.65 -15.00
N CYS A 58 7.45 -8.28 -14.15
CA CYS A 58 7.73 -7.30 -13.10
C CYS A 58 8.34 -7.88 -11.82
N LYS A 59 8.11 -9.16 -11.50
CA LYS A 59 8.52 -9.82 -10.25
C LYS A 59 7.86 -9.28 -8.96
N PHE A 60 6.78 -8.50 -9.09
CA PHE A 60 6.03 -7.92 -7.96
C PHE A 60 4.73 -8.66 -7.66
N GLU A 61 3.80 -8.70 -8.62
CA GLU A 61 2.49 -9.33 -8.39
C GLU A 61 2.59 -10.85 -8.31
N LEU A 62 1.77 -11.43 -7.43
CA LEU A 62 1.71 -12.87 -7.14
C LEU A 62 0.44 -13.48 -7.72
N TYR A 63 0.55 -14.67 -8.29
CA TYR A 63 -0.58 -15.44 -8.80
C TYR A 63 -0.44 -16.90 -8.40
N CYS A 64 -1.57 -17.58 -8.14
CA CYS A 64 -1.58 -19.03 -7.88
C CYS A 64 -1.55 -19.86 -9.16
N SER A 65 -1.97 -19.29 -10.30
CA SER A 65 -2.02 -19.98 -11.59
C SER A 65 -1.80 -19.05 -12.78
N LYS A 66 -1.38 -19.61 -13.93
CA LYS A 66 -1.31 -18.87 -15.20
C LYS A 66 -2.70 -18.35 -15.63
N ALA A 67 -3.78 -19.05 -15.27
CA ALA A 67 -5.13 -18.59 -15.50
C ALA A 67 -5.43 -17.30 -14.72
N CYS A 68 -5.06 -17.25 -13.43
CA CYS A 68 -5.18 -16.05 -12.62
C CYS A 68 -4.35 -14.88 -13.18
N GLN A 69 -3.10 -15.13 -13.59
CA GLN A 69 -2.26 -14.11 -14.22
C GLN A 69 -2.89 -13.56 -15.51
N LYS A 70 -3.42 -14.44 -16.39
CA LYS A 70 -4.08 -14.01 -17.63
C LYS A 70 -5.33 -13.19 -17.36
N LYS A 71 -6.14 -13.61 -16.38
CA LYS A 71 -7.35 -12.87 -15.97
C LYS A 71 -7.02 -11.47 -15.44
N ALA A 72 -5.93 -11.33 -14.69
CA ALA A 72 -5.46 -10.03 -14.20
C ALA A 72 -4.75 -9.19 -15.29
N TRP A 73 -4.36 -9.76 -16.43
CA TRP A 73 -3.51 -9.08 -17.41
C TRP A 73 -4.05 -7.73 -17.91
N PRO A 74 -5.35 -7.54 -18.21
CA PRO A 74 -5.87 -6.27 -18.68
C PRO A 74 -5.54 -5.09 -17.76
N THR A 75 -5.61 -5.28 -16.44
CA THR A 75 -5.28 -4.25 -15.44
C THR A 75 -3.84 -4.32 -14.97
N HIS A 76 -3.26 -5.51 -14.90
CA HIS A 76 -1.87 -5.69 -14.53
C HIS A 76 -0.93 -5.08 -15.57
N LYS A 77 -1.21 -5.16 -16.88
CA LYS A 77 -0.27 -4.79 -17.96
C LYS A 77 0.37 -3.41 -17.78
N VAL A 78 -0.41 -2.41 -17.39
CA VAL A 78 0.10 -1.04 -17.15
C VAL A 78 1.04 -1.03 -15.95
N ARG A 79 0.60 -1.61 -14.81
CA ARG A 79 1.42 -1.74 -13.59
C ARG A 79 2.67 -2.59 -13.83
N CYS A 80 2.55 -3.63 -14.65
CA CYS A 80 3.62 -4.53 -15.03
C CYS A 80 4.73 -3.79 -15.77
N ARG A 81 4.37 -2.90 -16.70
CA ARG A 81 5.34 -2.06 -17.43
C ARG A 81 6.04 -1.07 -16.51
N ILE A 82 5.28 -0.36 -15.67
CA ILE A 82 5.82 0.55 -14.66
C ILE A 82 6.81 -0.20 -13.75
N ASN A 83 6.40 -1.37 -13.26
CA ASN A 83 7.23 -2.21 -12.40
C ASN A 83 8.40 -2.90 -13.14
N GLN A 84 8.40 -2.95 -14.48
CA GLN A 84 9.51 -3.48 -15.28
C GLN A 84 10.55 -2.41 -15.60
N SER A 85 10.12 -1.18 -15.92
CA SER A 85 11.04 -0.03 -16.03
C SER A 85 11.79 0.22 -14.72
N VAL A 86 11.19 -0.19 -13.60
CA VAL A 86 11.75 -0.19 -12.26
C VAL A 86 12.97 -1.14 -12.13
N THR A 87 13.02 -2.33 -12.74
CA THR A 87 14.14 -3.30 -12.51
C THR A 87 15.49 -2.97 -13.16
N SER A 88 15.57 -1.92 -13.97
CA SER A 88 16.75 -1.61 -14.80
C SER A 88 17.60 -0.42 -14.30
N SER A 89 17.14 0.33 -13.29
CA SER A 89 17.81 1.55 -12.80
C SER A 89 18.13 1.47 -11.31
N ALA A 90 19.31 0.95 -10.97
CA ALA A 90 19.83 1.06 -9.61
C ALA A 90 20.02 2.54 -9.21
N GLY A 91 19.06 3.11 -8.45
CA GLY A 91 19.16 4.47 -7.92
C GLY A 91 17.88 5.31 -7.93
N ASP A 92 16.75 4.82 -8.47
CA ASP A 92 15.51 5.61 -8.51
C ASP A 92 14.72 5.50 -7.19
N VAL A 93 14.53 6.62 -6.49
CA VAL A 93 13.74 6.69 -5.25
C VAL A 93 12.29 6.29 -5.49
N SER A 94 11.76 6.54 -6.69
CA SER A 94 10.43 6.08 -7.12
C SER A 94 10.35 4.56 -7.14
N GLN A 95 11.40 3.89 -7.63
CA GLN A 95 11.51 2.43 -7.56
C GLN A 95 11.54 1.94 -6.11
N ALA A 96 12.37 2.55 -5.27
CA ALA A 96 12.45 2.17 -3.87
C ALA A 96 11.07 2.29 -3.19
N LEU A 97 10.32 3.35 -3.53
CA LEU A 97 8.97 3.60 -3.01
C LEU A 97 7.98 2.52 -3.47
N HIS A 98 8.02 2.10 -4.74
CA HIS A 98 7.22 0.98 -5.24
C HIS A 98 7.53 -0.34 -4.50
N LEU A 99 8.82 -0.65 -4.30
CA LEU A 99 9.25 -1.84 -3.57
C LEU A 99 8.79 -1.79 -2.11
N PHE A 100 8.97 -0.65 -1.45
CA PHE A 100 8.52 -0.43 -0.08
C PHE A 100 6.99 -0.57 0.04
N SER A 101 6.22 0.07 -0.84
CA SER A 101 4.76 -0.05 -0.88
C SER A 101 4.31 -1.49 -1.13
N SER A 102 4.98 -2.23 -2.01
CA SER A 102 4.65 -3.64 -2.27
C SER A 102 4.90 -4.53 -1.06
N LYS A 103 5.97 -4.29 -0.31
CA LYS A 103 6.27 -5.04 0.92
C LYS A 103 5.21 -4.82 2.00
N HIS A 104 4.74 -3.58 2.12
CA HIS A 104 3.76 -3.15 3.13
C HIS A 104 2.31 -3.19 2.64
N GLN A 105 2.04 -3.77 1.46
CA GLN A 105 0.71 -3.72 0.85
C GLN A 105 -0.41 -4.25 1.78
N PRO A 106 -0.24 -5.34 2.55
CA PRO A 106 -1.27 -5.79 3.48
C PRO A 106 -1.52 -4.82 4.64
N THR A 107 -0.45 -4.29 5.26
CA THR A 107 -0.53 -3.26 6.29
C THR A 107 -1.23 -1.99 5.77
N ILE A 108 -0.85 -1.52 4.58
CA ILE A 108 -1.44 -0.36 3.92
C ILE A 108 -2.93 -0.62 3.64
N GLY A 109 -3.27 -1.81 3.15
CA GLY A 109 -4.65 -2.16 2.85
C GLY A 109 -5.53 -2.18 4.09
N GLN A 110 -5.06 -2.82 5.16
CA GLN A 110 -5.76 -2.86 6.45
C GLN A 110 -5.93 -1.46 7.04
N ALA A 111 -4.88 -0.64 7.04
CA ALA A 111 -4.96 0.73 7.53
C ALA A 111 -5.92 1.58 6.67
N GLY A 112 -5.89 1.44 5.35
CA GLY A 112 -6.80 2.13 4.44
C GLY A 112 -8.28 1.78 4.70
N MET A 113 -8.60 0.49 4.86
CA MET A 113 -9.97 0.06 5.16
C MET A 113 -10.47 0.60 6.51
N ARG A 114 -9.59 0.64 7.52
CA ARG A 114 -9.91 1.16 8.86
C ARG A 114 -10.05 2.69 8.85
N ALA A 115 -9.08 3.40 8.28
CA ALA A 115 -9.07 4.85 8.21
C ALA A 115 -10.32 5.41 7.50
N LEU A 116 -10.69 4.79 6.37
CA LEU A 116 -11.89 5.18 5.61
C LEU A 116 -13.17 4.56 6.17
N GLN A 117 -13.11 3.81 7.27
CA GLN A 117 -14.27 3.16 7.91
C GLN A 117 -15.11 2.36 6.91
N VAL A 118 -14.45 1.60 6.03
CA VAL A 118 -15.10 0.94 4.88
C VAL A 118 -16.17 -0.08 5.32
N ALA A 119 -15.99 -0.70 6.49
CA ALA A 119 -16.97 -1.62 7.06
C ALA A 119 -18.30 -0.92 7.43
N THR A 120 -18.23 0.36 7.80
CA THR A 120 -19.38 1.15 8.26
C THR A 120 -19.98 2.00 7.14
N ASP A 121 -19.13 2.65 6.33
CA ASP A 121 -19.54 3.44 5.18
C ASP A 121 -18.60 3.21 3.99
N ILE A 122 -18.94 2.22 3.17
CA ILE A 122 -18.20 1.86 1.96
C ILE A 122 -18.16 2.99 0.91
N THR A 123 -19.07 3.97 0.99
CA THR A 123 -19.09 5.09 0.03
C THR A 123 -17.92 6.04 0.24
N ARG A 124 -17.25 6.01 1.42
CA ARG A 124 -16.03 6.77 1.70
C ARG A 124 -14.90 6.46 0.72
N CYS A 125 -14.82 5.23 0.22
CA CYS A 125 -13.88 4.81 -0.83
C CYS A 125 -13.91 5.69 -2.09
N GLN A 126 -15.03 6.39 -2.35
CA GLN A 126 -15.23 7.21 -3.55
C GLN A 126 -14.93 8.70 -3.37
N ARG A 127 -14.76 9.16 -2.12
CA ARG A 127 -14.59 10.58 -1.77
C ARG A 127 -13.34 10.85 -0.94
N ASP A 128 -12.83 9.84 -0.23
CA ASP A 128 -11.73 9.97 0.71
C ASP A 128 -10.50 9.17 0.22
N VAL A 129 -9.32 9.70 0.54
CA VAL A 129 -8.01 9.15 0.18
C VAL A 129 -7.16 9.10 1.45
N LEU A 130 -6.54 7.95 1.72
CA LEU A 130 -5.53 7.86 2.78
C LEU A 130 -4.20 8.39 2.24
N VAL A 131 -3.62 9.40 2.87
CA VAL A 131 -2.30 9.94 2.53
C VAL A 131 -1.31 9.55 3.61
N ILE A 132 -0.25 8.84 3.23
CA ILE A 132 0.86 8.43 4.09
C ILE A 132 2.08 9.26 3.71
N THR A 133 2.49 10.15 4.61
CA THR A 133 3.70 10.95 4.44
C THR A 133 4.91 10.13 4.88
N LEU A 134 5.87 10.00 3.97
CA LEU A 134 7.09 9.25 4.14
C LEU A 134 8.31 10.17 4.08
N ARG A 135 9.38 9.72 4.72
CA ARG A 135 10.73 10.24 4.57
C ARG A 135 11.69 9.09 4.27
N THR A 136 12.81 9.40 3.62
CA THR A 136 13.88 8.45 3.32
C THR A 136 14.65 8.08 4.59
N ARG A 137 15.17 6.85 4.66
CA ARG A 137 16.11 6.47 5.71
C ARG A 137 17.54 6.50 5.20
N PRO A 138 18.49 7.09 5.96
CA PRO A 138 19.89 7.14 5.55
C PRO A 138 20.56 5.76 5.67
N GLY A 139 21.60 5.56 4.86
CA GLY A 139 22.45 4.37 4.89
C GLY A 139 21.88 3.17 4.14
N LYS A 140 22.48 1.99 4.37
CA LYS A 140 22.07 0.75 3.70
C LYS A 140 20.76 0.25 4.30
N THR A 141 19.73 0.12 3.48
CA THR A 141 18.40 -0.33 3.89
C THR A 141 17.97 -1.59 3.13
N ARG A 142 17.05 -2.35 3.72
CA ARG A 142 16.25 -3.33 2.99
C ARG A 142 15.02 -2.64 2.40
N PRO A 143 14.40 -3.16 1.32
CA PRO A 143 13.24 -2.52 0.70
C PRO A 143 12.11 -2.16 1.67
N GLU A 144 11.78 -3.05 2.62
CA GLU A 144 10.76 -2.83 3.63
C GLU A 144 11.12 -1.79 4.72
N THR A 145 12.36 -1.31 4.71
CA THR A 145 12.91 -0.31 5.65
C THR A 145 13.59 0.84 4.90
N ALA A 146 13.29 1.05 3.62
CA ALA A 146 13.91 2.13 2.84
C ALA A 146 13.34 3.51 3.20
N PHE A 147 12.10 3.54 3.70
CA PHE A 147 11.39 4.74 4.13
C PHE A 147 10.90 4.57 5.57
N PHE A 148 10.38 5.65 6.14
CA PHE A 148 9.57 5.62 7.35
C PHE A 148 8.39 6.58 7.22
N ALA A 149 7.24 6.15 7.72
CA ALA A 149 6.05 6.95 7.83
C ALA A 149 6.18 7.92 9.01
N VAL A 150 5.97 9.21 8.72
CA VAL A 150 5.95 10.29 9.72
C VAL A 150 4.53 10.68 10.09
N LYS A 151 3.60 10.60 9.14
CA LYS A 151 2.20 11.01 9.30
C LYS A 151 1.31 10.15 8.40
N ALA A 152 0.10 9.87 8.83
CA ALA A 152 -0.95 9.42 7.93
C ALA A 152 -2.24 10.22 8.18
N GLU A 153 -2.95 10.61 7.13
CA GLU A 153 -4.18 11.39 7.26
C GLU A 153 -5.18 11.05 6.16
N ILE A 154 -6.46 11.31 6.43
CA ILE A 154 -7.51 11.16 5.45
C ILE A 154 -7.76 12.52 4.81
N ARG A 155 -7.79 12.56 3.48
CA ARG A 155 -8.11 13.76 2.72
C ARG A 155 -9.22 13.48 1.72
N SER A 156 -10.05 14.49 1.47
CA SER A 156 -10.98 14.44 0.35
C SER A 156 -10.22 14.36 -0.97
N ILE A 157 -10.68 13.51 -1.89
CA ILE A 157 -10.13 13.39 -3.26
C ILE A 157 -10.21 14.71 -4.02
N TYR A 158 -11.12 15.61 -3.63
CA TYR A 158 -11.27 16.94 -4.23
C TYR A 158 -10.28 17.97 -3.66
N SER A 159 -9.49 17.61 -2.65
CA SER A 159 -8.50 18.52 -2.06
C SER A 159 -7.16 18.54 -2.82
N PHE A 160 -7.02 17.78 -3.91
CA PHE A 160 -5.78 17.66 -4.70
C PHE A 160 -5.72 18.64 -5.88
N GLY A 161 -6.49 19.73 -5.83
CA GLY A 161 -6.49 20.78 -6.85
C GLY A 161 -6.89 20.25 -8.22
N GLU A 162 -6.17 20.67 -9.27
CA GLU A 162 -6.43 20.30 -10.67
C GLU A 162 -6.37 18.78 -10.91
N GLN A 163 -5.61 18.03 -10.11
CA GLN A 163 -5.44 16.57 -10.27
C GLN A 163 -6.66 15.77 -9.79
N SER A 164 -7.55 16.39 -9.00
CA SER A 164 -8.68 15.71 -8.35
C SER A 164 -9.60 14.99 -9.35
N MET A 165 -9.90 15.61 -10.49
CA MET A 165 -10.80 15.03 -11.50
C MET A 165 -10.18 13.80 -12.17
N MET A 166 -8.88 13.85 -12.49
CA MET A 166 -8.16 12.72 -13.06
C MET A 166 -8.07 11.56 -12.07
N MET A 167 -7.75 11.86 -10.80
CA MET A 167 -7.71 10.85 -9.73
C MET A 167 -9.08 10.19 -9.55
N LYS A 168 -10.16 10.97 -9.58
CA LYS A 168 -11.52 10.47 -9.46
C LYS A 168 -11.90 9.56 -10.63
N GLN A 169 -11.60 9.97 -11.85
CA GLN A 169 -11.84 9.15 -13.05
C GLN A 169 -11.06 7.82 -13.01
N GLN A 170 -9.80 7.85 -12.58
CA GLN A 170 -8.98 6.64 -12.41
C GLN A 170 -9.56 5.71 -11.34
N LEU A 171 -10.01 6.28 -10.22
CA LEU A 171 -10.68 5.53 -9.15
C LEU A 171 -11.97 4.86 -9.67
N ASP A 172 -12.81 5.57 -10.41
CA ASP A 172 -14.06 5.02 -10.96
C ASP A 172 -13.80 3.83 -11.89
N GLN A 173 -12.78 3.94 -12.75
CA GLN A 173 -12.37 2.85 -13.66
C GLN A 173 -11.85 1.63 -12.90
N LEU A 174 -10.99 1.84 -11.90
CA LEU A 174 -10.44 0.78 -11.06
C LEU A 174 -11.52 0.11 -10.21
N ASP A 175 -12.42 0.90 -9.62
CA ASP A 175 -13.52 0.43 -8.79
C ASP A 175 -14.48 -0.45 -9.59
N LYS A 176 -14.88 0.01 -10.79
CA LYS A 176 -15.71 -0.78 -11.70
C LYS A 176 -15.05 -2.14 -12.00
N HIS A 177 -13.78 -2.13 -12.40
CA HIS A 177 -13.06 -3.37 -12.72
C HIS A 177 -12.92 -4.30 -11.52
N ASN A 178 -12.55 -3.78 -10.36
CA ASN A 178 -12.36 -4.59 -9.16
C ASN A 178 -13.70 -5.18 -8.67
N LYS A 179 -14.82 -4.46 -8.84
CA LYS A 179 -16.17 -4.98 -8.57
C LYS A 179 -16.56 -6.13 -9.50
N GLU A 180 -16.22 -6.05 -10.79
CA GLU A 180 -16.39 -7.18 -11.74
C GLU A 180 -15.59 -8.42 -11.29
N MET A 181 -14.52 -8.21 -10.53
CA MET A 181 -13.67 -9.26 -9.95
C MET A 181 -14.10 -9.70 -8.54
N GLY A 182 -15.19 -9.13 -7.99
CA GLY A 182 -15.78 -9.52 -6.70
C GLY A 182 -15.42 -8.61 -5.52
N ALA A 183 -14.64 -7.54 -5.73
CA ALA A 183 -14.37 -6.57 -4.66
C ALA A 183 -15.67 -5.80 -4.31
N ALA A 184 -15.77 -5.36 -3.06
CA ALA A 184 -16.87 -4.51 -2.63
C ALA A 184 -16.66 -3.05 -3.08
N ALA A 185 -15.42 -2.57 -3.00
CA ALA A 185 -15.00 -1.25 -3.43
C ALA A 185 -13.49 -1.19 -3.66
N THR A 186 -13.02 -0.10 -4.27
CA THR A 186 -11.62 0.31 -4.34
C THR A 186 -11.45 1.63 -3.61
N LEU A 187 -10.42 1.73 -2.77
CA LEU A 187 -9.97 2.99 -2.18
C LEU A 187 -8.59 3.38 -2.73
N LEU A 188 -8.26 4.67 -2.68
CA LEU A 188 -6.92 5.16 -3.00
C LEU A 188 -6.11 5.43 -1.74
N VAL A 189 -4.85 4.99 -1.78
CA VAL A 189 -3.80 5.39 -0.84
C VAL A 189 -2.72 6.14 -1.59
N ILE A 190 -2.23 7.25 -1.04
CA ILE A 190 -1.09 8.00 -1.59
C ILE A 190 0.07 7.88 -0.62
N LEU A 191 1.20 7.36 -1.08
CA LEU A 191 2.46 7.41 -0.34
C LEU A 191 3.27 8.57 -0.87
N SER A 192 3.52 9.60 -0.06
CA SER A 192 4.22 10.81 -0.47
C SER A 192 5.54 10.96 0.27
N CYS A 193 6.66 10.80 -0.44
CA CYS A 193 7.99 11.01 0.11
C CYS A 193 8.40 12.48 -0.02
N ILE A 194 8.43 13.19 1.11
CA ILE A 194 8.64 14.65 1.12
C ILE A 194 10.11 15.06 0.95
N ASP A 195 11.07 14.18 1.28
CA ASP A 195 12.50 14.50 1.11
C ASP A 195 12.88 14.66 -0.36
N VAL A 196 12.16 14.00 -1.27
CA VAL A 196 12.46 13.98 -2.72
C VAL A 196 11.28 14.44 -3.60
N GLY A 197 10.14 14.77 -3.01
CA GLY A 197 8.94 15.22 -3.74
C GLY A 197 8.27 14.16 -4.61
N VAL A 198 8.48 12.87 -4.33
CA VAL A 198 7.92 11.76 -5.12
C VAL A 198 6.69 11.18 -4.42
N SER A 199 5.61 10.96 -5.17
CA SER A 199 4.40 10.32 -4.66
C SER A 199 4.00 9.08 -5.47
N LEU A 200 3.44 8.08 -4.80
CA LEU A 200 2.90 6.86 -5.37
C LEU A 200 1.42 6.74 -5.02
N VAL A 201 0.56 6.64 -6.04
CA VAL A 201 -0.86 6.30 -5.87
C VAL A 201 -1.02 4.79 -5.92
N ALA A 202 -1.46 4.20 -4.81
CA ALA A 202 -1.67 2.78 -4.62
C ALA A 202 -3.16 2.49 -4.39
N PRO A 203 -3.87 1.88 -5.37
CA PRO A 203 -5.24 1.46 -5.17
C PRO A 203 -5.30 0.18 -4.31
N VAL A 204 -6.24 0.14 -3.37
CA VAL A 204 -6.50 -1.02 -2.50
C VAL A 204 -7.92 -1.49 -2.74
N SER A 205 -8.06 -2.78 -3.03
CA SER A 205 -9.36 -3.44 -3.16
C SER A 205 -9.87 -3.84 -1.77
N ALA A 206 -11.09 -3.43 -1.44
CA ALA A 206 -11.79 -3.83 -0.23
C ALA A 206 -12.65 -5.07 -0.54
N TRP A 207 -12.31 -6.21 0.05
CA TRP A 207 -13.02 -7.48 -0.13
C TRP A 207 -14.00 -7.68 1.02
N LYS A 208 -15.22 -8.17 0.73
CA LYS A 208 -16.30 -8.27 1.73
C LYS A 208 -15.93 -9.11 2.95
N ASN A 209 -15.09 -10.12 2.77
CA ASN A 209 -14.61 -11.02 3.83
C ASN A 209 -13.45 -10.43 4.66
N ALA A 210 -12.88 -9.30 4.27
CA ALA A 210 -11.76 -8.64 4.95
C ALA A 210 -12.19 -7.40 5.77
N LEU A 211 -13.50 -7.14 5.85
CA LEU A 211 -14.07 -6.02 6.61
C LEU A 211 -14.29 -6.45 8.07
N GLU A 212 -13.22 -6.45 8.86
CA GLU A 212 -13.33 -6.63 10.31
C GLU A 212 -13.64 -5.29 11.01
N PRO A 213 -14.54 -5.28 12.02
CA PRO A 213 -14.84 -4.07 12.78
C PRO A 213 -13.69 -3.66 13.71
N GLU A 214 -13.38 -2.36 13.62
CA GLU A 214 -12.86 -1.40 14.60
C GLU A 214 -11.69 -1.78 15.53
N TYR A 215 -10.53 -1.20 15.23
CA TYR A 215 -9.59 -0.67 16.22
C TYR A 215 -9.22 0.75 15.78
N GLU A 216 -9.34 1.74 16.68
CA GLU A 216 -9.16 3.17 16.39
C GLU A 216 -7.69 3.57 16.11
N ASP A 217 -6.71 2.82 16.62
CA ASP A 217 -5.28 3.15 16.53
C ASP A 217 -4.63 2.76 15.18
N TRP A 218 -5.38 2.84 14.08
CA TRP A 218 -4.90 2.42 12.75
C TRP A 218 -3.64 3.18 12.30
N GLU A 219 -3.48 4.45 12.68
CA GLU A 219 -2.31 5.27 12.31
C GLU A 219 -1.05 4.81 13.05
N GLU A 220 -1.16 4.57 14.35
CA GLU A 220 -0.04 4.13 15.18
C GLU A 220 0.37 2.71 14.82
N ASP A 221 -0.59 1.81 14.56
CA ASP A 221 -0.32 0.49 14.00
C ASP A 221 0.40 0.63 12.65
N LEU A 222 -0.15 1.39 11.70
CA LEU A 222 0.45 1.60 10.38
C LEU A 222 1.92 2.05 10.51
N LYS A 223 2.18 3.07 11.33
CA LYS A 223 3.54 3.56 11.59
C LYS A 223 4.42 2.48 12.22
N ARG A 224 3.93 1.76 13.23
CA ARG A 224 4.66 0.66 13.88
C ARG A 224 5.08 -0.41 12.87
N TYR A 225 4.16 -0.88 12.02
CA TYR A 225 4.43 -1.91 11.02
C TYR A 225 5.40 -1.41 9.95
N MET A 226 5.10 -0.24 9.36
CA MET A 226 5.92 0.32 8.28
C MET A 226 7.33 0.69 8.74
N ASN A 227 7.46 1.29 9.94
CA ASN A 227 8.73 1.77 10.46
C ASN A 227 9.58 0.65 11.08
N GLY A 228 8.94 -0.42 11.58
CA GLY A 228 9.63 -1.61 12.06
C GLY A 228 10.06 -2.56 10.93
N GLY A 229 9.60 -2.34 9.69
CA GLY A 229 9.76 -3.30 8.61
C GLY A 229 9.00 -4.61 8.88
N ILE A 230 7.88 -4.50 9.59
CA ILE A 230 7.02 -5.63 9.95
C ILE A 230 6.12 -5.94 8.76
N LEU A 231 6.34 -7.12 8.17
CA LEU A 231 5.58 -7.57 7.02
C LEU A 231 4.45 -8.47 7.50
N ARG A 232 3.24 -7.91 7.58
CA ARG A 232 2.00 -8.68 7.72
C ARG A 232 1.68 -9.29 6.37
#